data_AF-A0A7X7H4V0-F1
#
_entry.id   AF-A0A7X7H4V0-F1
#
_cell.length_a   1.000
_cell.length_b   1.000
_cell.length_c   1.000
_cell.angle_alpha   90.00
_cell.angle_beta   90.00
_cell.angle_gamma   90.00
#
_symmetry.space_group_name_H-M   'P 1'
#
loop_
_entity.id
_entity.type
_entity.pdbx_description
1 polymer ?
#
loop_
_entity_poly.entity_id
_entity_poly.type
_entity_poly.pdbx_seq_one_letter_code
_entity_poly.pdbx_strand_id
1 'polypeptide(L)'
;VWISAEKGLGIDLLLDAIAQFFQKSHVRETIVLPPDEGRLRAELYELDAVVSEAFNEQGMAELEVYLARHKLARLMKQFPSAKKFFALEK
;
A
#
# COMPACT_ATOMS: atom_id res chain seq x y z
N VAL A 1 -16.99 8.61 -17.91
CA VAL A 1 -17.29 7.49 -18.82
C VAL A 1 -18.77 7.53 -19.11
N TRP A 2 -19.18 7.62 -20.39
CA TRP A 2 -20.59 7.50 -20.77
C TRP A 2 -20.86 6.01 -21.00
N ILE A 3 -21.82 5.44 -20.27
CA ILE A 3 -22.12 4.01 -20.29
C ILE A 3 -23.53 3.87 -20.86
N SER A 4 -23.70 3.06 -21.91
CA SER A 4 -25.03 2.65 -22.38
C SER A 4 -25.30 1.23 -21.92
N ALA A 5 -26.05 1.09 -20.82
CA ALA A 5 -26.39 -0.20 -20.21
C ALA A 5 -27.20 -1.12 -21.15
N GLU A 6 -27.84 -0.57 -22.18
CA GLU A 6 -28.68 -1.29 -23.13
C GLU A 6 -27.88 -2.11 -24.16
N LYS A 7 -26.64 -1.71 -24.48
CA LYS A 7 -25.85 -2.33 -25.56
C LYS A 7 -24.55 -3.00 -25.11
N GLY A 8 -24.26 -3.03 -23.81
CA GLY A 8 -23.01 -3.60 -23.26
C GLY A 8 -21.73 -2.85 -23.68
N LEU A 9 -21.84 -1.77 -24.46
CA LEU A 9 -20.73 -0.97 -24.95
C LEU A 9 -20.23 -0.03 -23.85
N GLY A 10 -18.95 -0.17 -23.49
CA GLY A 10 -18.26 0.73 -22.55
C GLY A 10 -17.94 0.13 -21.17
N ILE A 11 -18.25 -1.15 -20.93
CA ILE A 11 -17.84 -1.87 -19.72
C ILE A 11 -16.31 -1.99 -19.64
N ASP A 12 -15.63 -2.32 -20.74
CA ASP A 12 -14.16 -2.38 -20.77
C ASP A 12 -13.52 -1.03 -20.48
N LEU A 13 -14.07 0.07 -21.00
CA LEU A 13 -13.59 1.43 -20.72
C LEU A 13 -13.84 1.86 -19.27
N LEU A 14 -14.91 1.36 -18.65
CA LEU A 14 -15.16 1.57 -17.23
C LEU A 14 -14.18 0.77 -16.38
N LEU A 15 -13.94 -0.52 -16.71
CA LEU A 15 -12.97 -1.36 -16.02
C LEU A 15 -11.55 -0.80 -16.15
N ASP A 16 -11.18 -0.30 -17.32
CA ASP A 16 -9.90 0.36 -17.57
C ASP A 16 -9.77 1.67 -16.79
N ALA A 17 -10.83 2.49 -16.76
CA ALA A 17 -10.84 3.72 -15.96
C ALA A 17 -10.78 3.44 -14.45
N ILE A 18 -11.45 2.39 -13.97
CA ILE A 18 -11.36 1.93 -12.57
C ILE A 18 -9.94 1.42 -12.30
N ALA A 19 -9.38 0.58 -13.16
CA ALA A 19 -8.01 0.07 -13.02
C ALA A 19 -6.97 1.20 -13.00
N GLN A 20 -7.09 2.19 -13.88
CA GLN A 20 -6.22 3.37 -13.91
C GLN A 20 -6.38 4.25 -12.67
N PHE A 21 -7.60 4.44 -12.17
CA PHE A 21 -7.86 5.20 -10.95
C PHE A 21 -7.27 4.48 -9.72
N PHE A 22 -7.42 3.17 -9.65
CA PHE A 22 -6.81 2.33 -8.62
C PHE A 22 -5.29 2.37 -8.71
N GLN A 23 -4.67 2.15 -9.88
CA GLN A 23 -3.22 2.13 -10.05
C GLN A 23 -2.53 3.45 -9.67
N LYS A 24 -3.13 4.61 -10.00
CA LYS A 24 -2.56 5.93 -9.61
C LYS A 24 -2.49 6.17 -8.10
N SER A 25 -3.22 5.36 -7.34
CA SER A 25 -3.43 5.58 -5.91
C SER A 25 -2.66 4.59 -5.04
N HIS A 26 -1.83 3.70 -5.57
CA HIS A 26 -1.05 2.73 -4.78
C HIS A 26 0.42 3.14 -4.63
N VAL A 27 1.04 2.66 -3.55
CA VAL A 27 2.43 2.87 -3.19
C VAL A 27 3.05 1.49 -2.99
N ARG A 28 4.18 1.24 -3.65
CA ARG A 28 5.01 0.05 -3.48
C ARG A 28 6.37 0.50 -2.97
N GLU A 29 6.72 0.17 -1.74
CA GLU A 29 8.02 0.50 -1.15
C GLU A 29 8.56 -0.66 -0.34
N THR A 30 9.88 -0.73 -0.18
CA THR A 30 10.53 -1.65 0.74
C THR A 30 10.94 -0.87 1.98
N ILE A 31 10.50 -1.34 3.15
CA ILE A 31 10.79 -0.72 4.44
C ILE A 31 11.52 -1.71 5.34
N VAL A 32 12.38 -1.20 6.23
CA VAL A 32 13.06 -2.00 7.24
C VAL A 32 12.50 -1.63 8.60
N LEU A 33 11.84 -2.58 9.26
CA LEU A 33 11.27 -2.41 10.58
C LEU A 33 12.15 -3.09 11.64
N PRO A 34 12.56 -2.37 12.70
CA PRO A 34 13.17 -3.00 13.85
C PRO A 34 12.13 -3.86 14.60
N PRO A 35 12.57 -4.86 15.38
CA PRO A 35 11.66 -5.72 16.16
C PRO A 35 10.79 -4.93 17.17
N ASP A 36 11.24 -3.74 17.58
CA ASP A 36 10.50 -2.83 18.48
C ASP A 36 9.22 -2.27 17.83
N GLU A 37 9.18 -2.18 16.49
CA GLU A 37 8.03 -1.70 15.71
C GLU A 37 7.09 -2.84 15.30
N GLY A 38 7.00 -3.89 16.13
CA GLY A 38 6.15 -5.06 15.88
C GLY A 38 4.66 -4.72 15.73
N ARG A 39 4.20 -3.63 16.35
CA ARG A 39 2.81 -3.14 16.20
C ARG A 39 2.53 -2.57 14.81
N LEU A 40 3.45 -1.77 14.27
CA LEU A 40 3.33 -1.24 12.90
C LEU A 40 3.33 -2.39 11.89
N ARG A 41 4.19 -3.39 12.11
CA ARG A 41 4.22 -4.60 11.29
C ARG A 41 2.88 -5.35 11.30
N ALA A 42 2.29 -5.57 12.47
CA ALA A 42 0.99 -6.23 12.58
C ALA A 42 -0.11 -5.49 11.79
N GLU A 43 -0.14 -4.15 11.87
CA GLU A 43 -1.14 -3.35 11.15
C GLU A 43 -0.93 -3.39 9.63
N LEU A 44 0.32 -3.48 9.16
CA LEU A 44 0.61 -3.68 7.74
C LEU A 44 0.09 -5.05 7.25
N TYR A 45 0.18 -6.09 8.07
CA TYR A 45 -0.44 -7.38 7.77
C TYR A 45 -1.98 -7.30 7.80
N GLU A 46 -2.58 -6.63 8.77
CA GLU A 46 -4.05 -6.44 8.83
C GLU A 46 -4.59 -5.65 7.64
N LEU A 47 -3.79 -4.74 7.07
CA LEU A 47 -4.15 -3.96 5.89
C LEU A 47 -3.99 -4.72 4.56
N ASP A 48 -3.51 -5.97 4.61
CA ASP A 48 -3.09 -6.79 3.47
C ASP A 48 -2.04 -6.06 2.61
N ALA A 49 -1.17 -5.30 3.28
CA ALA A 49 -0.20 -4.44 2.63
C ALA A 49 1.16 -5.12 2.43
N VAL A 50 1.45 -6.23 3.13
CA VAL A 50 2.75 -6.91 3.03
C VAL A 50 2.76 -7.85 1.83
N VAL A 51 3.64 -7.57 0.86
CA VAL A 51 3.88 -8.41 -0.32
C VAL A 51 4.90 -9.51 -0.01
N SER A 52 5.95 -9.16 0.73
CA SER A 52 7.01 -10.08 1.13
C SER A 52 7.64 -9.61 2.43
N GLU A 53 8.09 -10.56 3.25
CA GLU A 53 8.86 -10.31 4.47
C GLU A 53 10.14 -11.14 4.44
N ALA A 54 11.26 -10.50 4.73
CA ALA A 54 12.55 -11.12 4.97
C ALA A 54 13.13 -10.61 6.29
N PHE A 55 14.10 -11.33 6.83
CA PHE A 55 14.86 -10.87 7.99
C PHE A 55 16.33 -10.72 7.60
N ASN A 56 16.91 -9.57 7.92
CA ASN A 56 18.34 -9.35 7.70
C ASN A 56 19.19 -10.04 8.78
N GLU A 57 20.50 -10.06 8.59
CA GLU A 57 21.45 -10.67 9.54
C GLU A 57 21.44 -10.00 10.94
N GLN A 58 20.83 -8.82 11.06
CA GLN A 58 20.66 -8.07 12.31
C GLN A 58 19.30 -8.35 12.98
N GLY A 59 18.48 -9.23 12.42
CA GLY A 59 17.15 -9.58 12.94
C GLY A 59 16.08 -8.51 12.69
N MET A 60 16.34 -7.54 11.81
CA MET A 60 15.33 -6.56 11.38
C MET A 60 14.47 -7.15 10.28
N ALA A 61 13.19 -6.80 10.28
CA ALA A 61 12.25 -7.24 9.26
C ALA A 61 12.31 -6.31 8.05
N GLU A 62 12.70 -6.83 6.90
CA GLU A 62 12.62 -6.16 5.61
C GLU A 62 11.28 -6.52 4.96
N LEU A 63 10.36 -5.56 4.89
CA LEU A 63 9.03 -5.75 4.34
C LEU A 63 8.89 -5.02 3.01
N GLU A 64 8.49 -5.74 1.98
CA GLU A 64 7.95 -5.12 0.78
C GLU A 64 6.47 -4.83 1.00
N VAL A 65 6.07 -3.56 0.93
CA VAL A 65 4.69 -3.13 1.17
C VAL A 65 4.05 -2.57 -0.09
N TYR A 66 2.82 -2.97 -0.36
CA TYR A 66 1.98 -2.47 -1.44
C TYR A 66 0.60 -2.09 -0.92
N LEU A 67 0.29 -0.79 -0.89
CA LEU A 67 -0.98 -0.31 -0.38
C LEU A 67 -1.43 1.00 -1.02
N ALA A 68 -2.72 1.28 -0.96
CA ALA A 68 -3.25 2.55 -1.43
C ALA A 68 -2.76 3.74 -0.58
N ARG A 69 -2.41 4.87 -1.21
CA ARG A 69 -2.02 6.15 -0.61
C ARG A 69 -2.96 6.62 0.50
N HIS A 70 -4.27 6.42 0.33
CA HIS A 70 -5.24 6.79 1.37
C HIS A 70 -5.15 5.88 2.62
N LYS A 71 -4.86 4.58 2.45
CA LYS A 71 -4.58 3.66 3.56
C LYS A 71 -3.27 4.06 4.24
N LEU A 72 -2.22 4.36 3.46
CA LEU A 72 -0.94 4.83 3.98
C LEU A 72 -1.09 6.14 4.78
N ALA A 73 -1.86 7.11 4.26
CA ALA A 73 -2.12 8.36 4.96
C ALA A 73 -2.89 8.15 6.28
N ARG A 74 -3.80 7.17 6.33
CA ARG A 74 -4.49 6.77 7.56
C ARG A 74 -3.52 6.10 8.55
N LEU A 75 -2.68 5.18 8.07
CA LEU A 75 -1.64 4.53 8.86
C LEU A 75 -0.70 5.57 9.49
N MET A 76 -0.27 6.59 8.74
CA MET A 76 0.58 7.68 9.23
C MET A 76 -0.06 8.56 10.31
N LYS A 77 -1.39 8.63 10.36
CA LYS A 77 -2.11 9.33 11.45
C LYS A 77 -2.13 8.50 12.73
N GLN A 78 -2.20 7.17 12.60
CA GLN A 78 -2.24 6.24 13.73
C GLN A 78 -0.84 5.93 14.28
N PHE A 79 0.16 5.88 13.40
CA PHE A 79 1.55 5.60 13.72
C PHE A 79 2.46 6.72 13.16
N PRO A 80 2.68 7.81 13.92
CA PRO A 80 3.56 8.89 13.49
C PRO A 80 5.02 8.43 13.29
N SER A 81 5.46 7.39 14.02
CA SER A 81 6.80 6.78 13.86
C SER A 81 6.99 6.14 12.49
N ALA A 82 5.91 5.65 11.86
CA ALA A 82 5.96 4.99 10.55
C ALA A 82 6.60 5.87 9.47
N LYS A 83 6.43 7.20 9.55
CA LYS A 83 6.98 8.16 8.57
C LYS A 83 8.49 8.04 8.34
N LYS A 84 9.24 7.58 9.35
CA LYS A 84 10.71 7.42 9.27
C LYS A 84 11.14 6.24 8.40
N PHE A 85 10.26 5.26 8.20
CA PHE A 85 10.57 4.02 7.47
C PHE A 85 10.13 4.08 6.01
N PHE A 86 9.15 4.93 5.68
CA PHE A 86 8.71 5.18 4.30
C PHE A 86 9.55 6.29 3.68
N ALA A 87 9.89 6.21 2.39
CA ALA A 87 10.81 7.11 1.72
C ALA A 87 10.17 8.46 1.36
N LEU A 88 9.62 9.16 2.36
CA LEU A 88 9.07 10.51 2.23
C LEU A 88 10.13 11.63 2.34
N GLU A 89 11.42 11.29 2.35
CA GLU A 89 12.54 12.25 2.44
C GLU A 89 13.52 12.18 1.24
N LYS A 90 13.01 12.14 0.01
CA LYS A 90 13.81 12.54 -1.17
C LYS A 90 13.15 13.64 -1.95
#